data_AF-A0A1Y1JYC9-F1
#
_entry.id   AF-A0A1Y1JYC9-F1
#
_cell.length_a   1.000
_cell.length_b   1.000
_cell.length_c   1.000
_cell.angle_alpha   90.00
_cell.angle_beta   90.00
_cell.angle_gamma   90.00
#
_symmetry.space_group_name_H-M   'P 1'
#
loop_
_entity.id
_entity.type
_entity.pdbx_description
1 polymer ?
#
loop_
_entity_poly.entity_id
_entity_poly.type
_entity_poly.pdbx_seq_one_letter_code
_entity_poly.pdbx_strand_id
1 'polypeptide(L)'
;FKNFLNFNLGVKNDICTATYNFLQTVTDLHHRLYGLTVIYIPQECVNVSVVQASKDKELIKRLEGVVVYWTRQIRVCLQDQDQNTPQDLLCPIDEYEFWVYRRKRLSLPYENFTTI
;
A
#
# COMPACT_ATOMS: atom_id res chain seq x y z
N PHE A 1 30.11 10.09 -26.21
CA PHE A 1 30.09 10.29 -24.74
C PHE A 1 28.74 10.74 -24.16
N LYS A 2 27.88 11.50 -24.86
CA LYS A 2 26.52 11.85 -24.36
C LYS A 2 25.50 10.69 -24.32
N ASN A 3 25.73 9.61 -25.07
CA ASN A 3 24.79 8.48 -25.16
C ASN A 3 24.92 7.42 -24.04
N PHE A 4 26.06 7.35 -23.34
CA PHE A 4 26.25 6.41 -22.22
C PHE A 4 25.60 6.88 -20.91
N LEU A 5 25.34 8.18 -20.76
CA LEU A 5 24.58 8.71 -19.61
C LEU A 5 23.07 8.48 -19.75
N ASN A 6 22.57 8.33 -20.98
CA ASN A 6 21.16 7.95 -21.24
C ASN A 6 20.85 6.48 -20.92
N PHE A 7 21.87 5.65 -20.67
CA PHE A 7 21.68 4.29 -20.13
C PHE A 7 21.12 4.30 -18.69
N ASN A 8 21.18 5.44 -17.98
CA ASN A 8 21.09 5.43 -16.52
C ASN A 8 19.75 5.91 -15.92
N LEU A 9 18.90 6.61 -16.66
CA LEU A 9 17.67 7.20 -16.10
C LEU A 9 16.42 6.34 -16.38
N GLY A 10 16.18 5.97 -17.65
CA GLY A 10 15.04 5.14 -18.02
C GLY A 10 15.09 3.76 -17.35
N VAL A 11 16.24 3.09 -17.43
CA VAL A 11 16.45 1.77 -16.78
C VAL A 11 16.30 1.87 -15.26
N LYS A 12 16.80 2.94 -14.65
CA LYS A 12 16.63 3.18 -13.20
C LYS A 12 15.14 3.34 -12.86
N ASN A 13 14.41 4.13 -13.64
CA ASN A 13 12.99 4.35 -13.44
C ASN A 13 12.18 3.05 -13.58
N ASP A 14 12.53 2.21 -14.55
CA ASP A 14 11.90 0.89 -14.76
C ASP A 14 12.17 -0.05 -13.59
N ILE A 15 13.41 -0.12 -13.10
CA ILE A 15 13.77 -0.90 -11.92
C ILE A 15 13.02 -0.39 -10.68
N CYS A 16 13.04 0.91 -10.41
CA CYS A 16 12.32 1.51 -9.28
C CYS A 16 10.83 1.17 -9.33
N THR A 17 10.21 1.29 -10.51
CA THR A 17 8.80 0.96 -10.71
C THR A 17 8.52 -0.53 -10.45
N ALA A 18 9.36 -1.42 -10.99
CA ALA A 18 9.25 -2.85 -10.76
C ALA A 18 9.41 -3.21 -9.28
N THR A 19 10.39 -2.62 -8.59
CA THR A 19 10.63 -2.81 -7.16
C THR A 19 9.43 -2.33 -6.33
N TYR A 20 8.86 -1.16 -6.64
CA TYR A 20 7.68 -0.67 -5.93
C TYR A 20 6.46 -1.53 -6.12
N ASN A 21 6.21 -1.98 -7.35
CA ASN A 21 5.11 -2.90 -7.61
C ASN A 21 5.30 -4.21 -6.85
N PHE A 22 6.52 -4.73 -6.80
CA PHE A 22 6.85 -5.94 -6.04
C PHE A 22 6.62 -5.75 -4.54
N LEU A 23 7.24 -4.73 -3.93
CA LEU A 23 7.14 -4.45 -2.49
C LEU A 23 5.69 -4.22 -2.06
N GLN A 24 4.95 -3.47 -2.86
CA GLN A 24 3.55 -3.21 -2.64
C GLN A 24 2.71 -4.49 -2.71
N THR A 25 2.96 -5.37 -3.69
CA THR A 25 2.26 -6.66 -3.82
C THR A 25 2.59 -7.61 -2.66
N VAL A 26 3.85 -7.69 -2.24
CA VAL A 26 4.27 -8.52 -1.10
C VAL A 26 3.68 -8.00 0.20
N THR A 27 3.68 -6.68 0.39
CA THR A 27 3.08 -6.03 1.58
C THR A 27 1.58 -6.32 1.64
N ASP A 28 0.86 -6.13 0.54
CA ASP A 28 -0.58 -6.42 0.44
C ASP A 28 -0.85 -7.89 0.75
N LEU A 29 -0.19 -8.82 0.06
CA LEU A 29 -0.38 -10.26 0.26
C LEU A 29 -0.10 -10.67 1.71
N HIS A 30 1.03 -10.24 2.28
CA HIS A 30 1.43 -10.62 3.64
C HIS A 30 0.38 -10.18 4.66
N HIS A 31 -0.08 -8.92 4.57
CA HIS A 31 -1.01 -8.37 5.54
C HIS A 31 -2.43 -8.88 5.31
N ARG A 32 -2.82 -9.13 4.06
CA ARG A 32 -4.13 -9.70 3.73
C ARG A 32 -4.32 -11.08 4.35
N LEU A 33 -3.27 -11.88 4.49
CA LEU A 33 -3.32 -13.17 5.21
C LEU A 33 -3.72 -13.03 6.70
N TYR A 34 -3.45 -11.86 7.30
CA TYR A 34 -3.83 -11.55 8.68
C TYR A 34 -5.12 -10.71 8.79
N GLY A 35 -5.87 -10.57 7.69
CA GLY A 35 -7.05 -9.72 7.61
C GLY A 35 -6.71 -8.23 7.81
N LEU A 36 -5.49 -7.83 7.44
CA LEU A 36 -5.00 -6.47 7.53
C LEU A 36 -4.90 -5.83 6.16
N THR A 37 -5.16 -4.53 6.09
CA THR A 37 -4.84 -3.70 4.93
C THR A 37 -3.74 -2.73 5.35
N VAL A 38 -2.53 -2.98 4.88
CA VAL A 38 -1.35 -2.13 5.15
C VAL A 38 -0.87 -1.55 3.83
N ILE A 39 -0.68 -0.24 3.85
CA ILE A 39 -0.30 0.53 2.66
C ILE A 39 1.22 0.71 2.64
N TYR A 40 1.87 0.19 1.60
CA TYR A 40 3.29 0.43 1.35
C TYR A 40 3.55 1.90 0.99
N ILE A 41 4.57 2.50 1.61
CA ILE A 41 5.03 3.87 1.36
C ILE A 41 6.42 3.82 0.70
N PRO A 42 6.59 4.36 -0.52
CA PRO A 42 7.89 4.42 -1.18
C PRO A 42 8.92 5.24 -0.40
N GLN A 43 10.09 4.66 -0.16
CA GLN A 43 11.18 5.32 0.58
C GLN A 43 11.77 6.54 -0.15
N GLU A 44 11.70 6.59 -1.49
CA GLU A 44 12.12 7.77 -2.27
C GLU A 44 11.34 9.05 -1.88
N CYS A 45 10.13 8.92 -1.31
CA CYS A 45 9.33 10.05 -0.85
C CYS A 45 9.76 10.60 0.50
N VAL A 46 10.38 9.77 1.34
CA VAL A 46 10.66 10.10 2.74
C VAL A 46 11.85 11.07 2.85
N ASN A 47 12.81 10.95 1.93
CA ASN A 47 14.07 11.67 1.99
C ASN A 47 14.17 12.87 1.04
N VAL A 48 13.08 13.26 0.38
CA VAL A 48 13.07 14.32 -0.64
C VAL A 48 12.11 15.44 -0.23
N SER A 49 12.58 16.69 -0.28
CA SER A 49 11.72 17.84 -0.01
C SER A 49 10.65 18.00 -1.08
N VAL A 50 9.47 18.49 -0.71
CA VAL A 50 8.34 18.71 -1.65
C VAL A 50 8.75 19.60 -2.83
N VAL A 51 9.58 20.61 -2.58
CA VAL A 51 10.06 21.55 -3.61
C VAL A 51 10.98 20.88 -4.63
N GLN A 52 11.73 19.85 -4.21
CA GLN A 52 12.60 19.09 -5.11
C GLN A 52 11.82 17.98 -5.83
N ALA A 53 10.91 17.30 -5.13
CA ALA A 53 10.05 16.28 -5.71
C ALA A 53 9.13 16.85 -6.80
N SER A 54 8.61 18.07 -6.63
CA SER A 54 7.72 18.71 -7.61
C SER A 54 8.38 19.01 -8.96
N LYS A 55 9.71 19.04 -9.01
CA LYS A 55 10.49 19.25 -10.24
C LYS A 55 10.79 17.96 -10.99
N ASP A 56 10.64 16.80 -10.35
CA ASP A 56 10.88 15.48 -10.94
C ASP A 56 9.57 14.86 -11.45
N LYS A 57 9.32 15.02 -12.75
CA LYS A 57 8.10 14.49 -13.40
C LYS A 57 8.03 12.97 -13.37
N GLU A 58 9.16 12.27 -13.40
CA GLU A 58 9.18 10.82 -13.39
C GLU A 58 8.84 10.28 -12.01
N LEU A 59 9.37 10.91 -10.96
CA LEU A 59 8.98 10.63 -9.58
C LEU A 59 7.47 10.83 -9.40
N ILE A 60 6.92 11.98 -9.80
CA ILE A 60 5.48 12.25 -9.69
C ILE A 60 4.66 11.15 -10.37
N LYS A 61 5.02 10.76 -11.59
CA LYS A 61 4.32 9.69 -12.32
C LYS A 61 4.36 8.35 -11.57
N ARG A 62 5.50 8.00 -10.94
CA ARG A 62 5.57 6.80 -10.09
C ARG A 62 4.65 6.92 -8.88
N LEU A 63 4.61 8.09 -8.22
CA LEU A 63 3.75 8.33 -7.06
C LEU A 63 2.26 8.30 -7.40
N GLU A 64 1.87 8.81 -8.57
CA GLU A 64 0.51 8.67 -9.08
C GLU A 64 0.12 7.19 -9.18
N GLY A 65 1.00 6.33 -9.70
CA GLY A 65 0.78 4.89 -9.77
C GLY A 65 0.59 4.24 -8.39
N VAL A 66 1.40 4.64 -7.41
CA VAL A 66 1.30 4.19 -6.03
C VAL A 66 -0.03 4.62 -5.40
N VAL A 67 -0.43 5.88 -5.55
CA VAL A 67 -1.71 6.41 -5.03
C VAL A 67 -2.91 5.73 -5.69
N VAL A 68 -2.86 5.48 -7.01
CA VAL A 68 -3.90 4.71 -7.72
C VAL A 68 -4.05 3.33 -7.08
N TYR A 69 -2.95 2.65 -6.77
CA TYR A 69 -3.03 1.37 -6.08
C TYR A 69 -3.58 1.49 -4.66
N TRP A 70 -3.22 2.52 -3.89
CA TRP A 70 -3.78 2.76 -2.57
C TRP A 70 -5.30 2.92 -2.62
N THR A 71 -5.81 3.72 -3.57
CA THR A 71 -7.26 3.88 -3.74
C THR A 71 -7.96 2.57 -4.09
N ARG A 72 -7.31 1.70 -4.88
CA ARG A 72 -7.81 0.35 -5.17
C ARG A 72 -7.83 -0.53 -3.92
N GLN A 73 -6.75 -0.56 -3.13
CA GLN A 73 -6.67 -1.34 -1.89
C GLN A 73 -7.74 -0.92 -0.89
N ILE A 74 -7.93 0.39 -0.69
CA ILE A 74 -8.97 0.92 0.21
C ILE A 74 -10.36 0.49 -0.27
N ARG A 75 -10.63 0.58 -1.59
CA ARG A 75 -11.92 0.14 -2.14
C ARG A 75 -12.16 -1.36 -1.91
N VAL A 76 -11.16 -2.21 -2.17
CA VAL A 76 -11.27 -3.65 -1.93
C VAL A 76 -11.48 -3.94 -0.45
N CYS A 77 -10.72 -3.30 0.44
CA CYS A 77 -10.87 -3.42 1.89
C CYS A 77 -12.29 -3.04 2.36
N LEU A 78 -12.90 -2.01 1.77
CA LEU A 78 -14.27 -1.61 2.07
C LEU A 78 -15.31 -2.60 1.51
N GLN A 79 -15.06 -3.19 0.35
CA GLN A 79 -15.95 -4.18 -0.28
C GLN A 79 -15.88 -5.57 0.38
N ASP A 80 -14.71 -6.00 0.84
CA ASP A 80 -14.53 -7.25 1.60
C ASP A 80 -15.34 -7.23 2.92
N GLN A 81 -15.79 -6.06 3.39
CA GLN A 81 -16.69 -5.93 4.54
C GLN A 81 -18.10 -6.44 4.24
N ASP A 82 -18.56 -6.32 3.00
CA ASP A 82 -19.89 -6.75 2.56
C ASP A 82 -19.92 -8.23 2.14
N GLN A 83 -18.76 -8.83 1.83
CA GLN A 83 -18.67 -10.15 1.19
C GLN A 83 -18.16 -11.28 2.11
N ASN A 84 -17.48 -10.99 3.22
CA ASN A 84 -16.83 -12.02 4.06
C ASN A 84 -17.68 -12.56 5.21
N THR A 85 -18.91 -12.11 5.38
CA THR A 85 -19.86 -12.76 6.28
C THR A 85 -20.86 -13.54 5.43
N PRO A 86 -20.73 -14.88 5.33
CA PRO A 86 -21.87 -15.69 4.92
C PRO A 86 -22.96 -15.41 5.96
N GLN A 87 -23.99 -14.65 5.56
CA GLN A 87 -25.12 -14.29 6.42
C GLN A 87 -25.76 -15.54 7.06
N ASP A 88 -25.56 -16.70 6.44
CA ASP A 88 -26.17 -17.98 6.79
C ASP A 88 -25.39 -18.82 7.83
N LEU A 89 -24.23 -18.37 8.35
CA LEU A 89 -23.36 -19.19 9.22
C LEU A 89 -22.90 -18.55 10.54
N LEU A 90 -23.35 -17.34 10.88
CA LEU A 90 -22.89 -16.65 12.09
C LEU A 90 -23.85 -16.85 13.26
N CYS A 91 -23.34 -17.38 14.37
CA CYS A 91 -24.03 -17.30 15.66
C CYS A 91 -23.81 -15.89 16.24
N PRO A 92 -24.72 -15.33 17.06
CA PRO A 92 -24.56 -13.99 17.64
C PRO A 92 -23.23 -13.75 18.37
N ILE A 93 -22.60 -14.80 18.90
CA ILE A 93 -21.28 -14.73 19.53
C ILE A 93 -20.15 -14.46 18.52
N ASP A 94 -20.24 -15.01 17.31
CA ASP A 94 -19.25 -14.83 16.26
C ASP A 94 -19.26 -13.38 15.76
N GLU A 95 -20.45 -12.77 15.66
CA GLU A 95 -20.58 -11.34 15.35
C GLU A 95 -19.98 -10.48 16.46
N TYR A 96 -20.28 -10.77 17.73
CA TYR A 96 -19.73 -10.02 18.87
C TYR A 96 -18.19 -10.02 18.85
N GLU A 97 -17.57 -11.20 18.72
CA GLU A 97 -16.12 -11.34 18.67
C GLU A 97 -15.50 -10.64 17.45
N PHE A 98 -16.14 -10.75 16.29
CA PHE A 98 -15.75 -10.03 15.08
C PHE A 98 -15.71 -8.51 15.30
N TRP A 99 -16.78 -7.94 15.88
CA TRP A 99 -16.86 -6.50 16.13
C TRP A 99 -15.90 -6.03 17.24
N VAL A 100 -15.60 -6.87 18.23
CA VAL A 100 -14.58 -6.59 19.27
C VAL A 100 -13.18 -6.55 18.67
N TYR A 101 -12.80 -7.55 17.87
CA TYR A 101 -11.51 -7.60 17.16
C TYR A 101 -11.32 -6.35 16.30
N ARG A 102 -12.35 -5.99 15.54
CA ARG A 102 -12.31 -4.83 14.63
C ARG A 102 -12.16 -3.51 15.37
N ARG A 103 -12.94 -3.29 16.44
CA ARG A 103 -12.86 -2.08 17.27
C ARG A 103 -11.44 -1.92 17.80
N LYS A 104 -10.87 -3.00 18.33
CA LYS A 104 -9.50 -3.00 18.83
C LYS A 104 -8.51 -2.58 17.74
N ARG A 105 -8.64 -3.13 16.52
CA ARG A 105 -7.77 -2.78 15.39
C ARG A 105 -7.87 -1.33 14.96
N LEU A 106 -9.09 -0.78 14.86
CA LEU A 106 -9.32 0.62 14.49
C LEU A 106 -8.83 1.61 15.56
N SER A 107 -8.72 1.17 16.81
CA SER A 107 -8.24 1.99 17.94
C SER A 107 -6.73 1.93 18.18
N LEU A 108 -5.98 1.09 17.46
CA LEU A 108 -4.53 0.97 17.67
C LEU A 108 -3.78 2.21 17.14
N PRO A 109 -2.85 2.80 17.93
CA PRO A 109 -1.99 3.89 17.48
C PRO A 109 -1.05 3.47 16.34
N TYR A 110 -0.68 4.43 15.49
CA TYR A 110 0.11 4.26 14.27
C TYR A 110 1.54 3.70 14.43
N GLU A 111 2.00 3.38 15.64
CA GLU A 111 3.41 3.09 15.95
C GLU A 111 3.93 1.74 15.38
N ASN A 112 3.06 0.87 14.89
CA ASN A 112 3.45 -0.45 14.35
C ASN A 112 3.46 -0.53 12.81
N PHE A 113 3.28 0.59 12.09
CA PHE A 113 3.20 0.59 10.62
C PHE A 113 4.51 0.98 9.91
N THR A 114 5.62 1.09 10.64
CA THR A 114 6.92 1.44 10.03
C THR A 114 7.89 0.28 10.20
N THR A 115 8.51 -0.13 9.08
CA THR A 115 9.56 -1.14 8.91
C THR A 115 9.08 -2.51 8.41
N ILE A 116 8.91 -2.62 7.08
CA ILE A 116 9.79 -3.45 6.23
C ILE A 116 10.22 -2.59 5.05
#